data_AF-A0A3B8MSE7-F1
#
_entry.id   AF-A0A3B8MSE7-F1
#
_cell.length_a   1.000
_cell.length_b   1.000
_cell.length_c   1.000
_cell.angle_alpha   90.00
_cell.angle_beta   90.00
_cell.angle_gamma   90.00
#
_symmetry.space_group_name_H-M   'P 1'
#
loop_
_entity.id
_entity.type
_entity.pdbx_description
1 polymer ?
#
loop_
_entity_poly.entity_id
_entity_poly.type
_entity_poly.pdbx_seq_one_letter_code
_entity_poly.pdbx_strand_id
1 'polypeptide(L)'
;AAMRHTDPVTKVTILPRGRALGYTMVMPLDDKYSITRNELLDQLAYAMGGRVAEEIVFHDPTTGASNDIEKATAIARRMVTEFGMSATIGAVKLGSASGEVFLGRDMG
;
A
#
# COMPACT_ATOMS: atom_id res chain seq x y z
N ALA A 1 -1.41 15.76 -12.72
CA ALA A 1 -1.76 14.69 -11.76
C ALA A 1 -1.47 15.21 -10.35
N ALA A 2 -2.30 14.89 -9.35
CA ALA A 2 -2.16 15.47 -8.00
C ALA A 2 -0.95 14.91 -7.20
N MET A 3 -0.49 13.70 -7.54
CA MET A 3 0.71 13.07 -6.96
C MET A 3 1.91 13.29 -7.88
N ARG A 4 3.09 13.56 -7.31
CA ARG A 4 4.29 14.00 -8.04
C ARG A 4 5.23 12.85 -8.42
N HIS A 5 5.10 11.70 -7.77
CA HIS A 5 6.01 10.56 -7.92
C HIS A 5 5.25 9.27 -8.29
N THR A 6 4.03 9.39 -8.79
CA THR A 6 3.25 8.24 -9.29
C THR A 6 3.36 8.15 -10.81
N ASP A 7 3.37 6.93 -11.32
CA ASP A 7 3.22 6.65 -12.74
C ASP A 7 1.84 7.12 -13.25
N PRO A 8 1.72 7.46 -14.55
CA PRO A 8 0.47 7.98 -15.10
C PRO A 8 -0.63 6.92 -15.09
N VAL A 9 -1.85 7.36 -14.78
CA VAL A 9 -3.06 6.54 -14.93
C VAL A 9 -3.34 6.39 -16.42
N THR A 10 -3.35 5.15 -16.90
CA THR A 10 -3.60 4.82 -18.31
C THR A 10 -5.08 4.56 -18.57
N LYS A 11 -5.78 3.96 -17.61
CA LYS A 11 -7.18 3.55 -17.80
C LYS A 11 -7.95 3.56 -16.50
N VAL A 12 -9.16 4.10 -16.54
CA VAL A 12 -10.16 4.01 -15.47
C VAL A 12 -11.40 3.33 -16.05
N THR A 13 -11.96 2.35 -15.35
CA THR A 13 -13.19 1.66 -15.76
C THR A 13 -14.09 1.35 -14.58
N ILE A 14 -15.39 1.53 -14.78
CA ILE A 14 -16.46 1.13 -13.85
C ILE A 14 -17.10 -0.22 -14.24
N LEU A 15 -16.61 -0.84 -15.32
CA LEU A 15 -17.10 -2.14 -15.74
C LEU A 15 -16.52 -3.22 -14.82
N PRO A 16 -17.37 -4.09 -14.24
CA PRO A 16 -16.92 -5.11 -13.32
C PRO A 16 -16.02 -6.12 -14.03
N ARG A 17 -14.91 -6.48 -13.38
CA ARG A 17 -13.98 -7.52 -13.84
C ARG A 17 -13.52 -8.33 -12.63
N GLY A 18 -13.94 -9.59 -12.57
CA GLY A 18 -13.63 -10.47 -11.45
C GLY A 18 -14.23 -9.95 -10.13
N ARG A 19 -13.40 -9.81 -9.09
CA ARG A 19 -13.80 -9.33 -7.76
C ARG A 19 -13.87 -7.80 -7.63
N ALA A 20 -13.52 -7.05 -8.68
CA ALA A 20 -13.53 -5.60 -8.68
C ALA A 20 -14.73 -5.06 -9.47
N LEU A 21 -15.49 -4.13 -8.86
CA LEU A 21 -16.61 -3.44 -9.50
C LEU A 21 -16.14 -2.35 -10.48
N GLY A 22 -14.90 -1.89 -10.33
CA GLY A 22 -14.18 -1.00 -11.23
C GLY A 22 -12.70 -1.02 -10.86
N TYR A 23 -11.83 -0.54 -11.74
CA TYR A 23 -10.41 -0.43 -11.42
C TYR A 23 -9.73 0.72 -12.18
N THR A 24 -8.64 1.19 -11.59
CA THR A 24 -7.73 2.16 -12.18
C THR A 24 -6.40 1.46 -12.47
N MET A 25 -5.97 1.54 -13.72
CA MET A 25 -4.74 0.93 -14.21
C MET A 25 -3.65 2.00 -14.37
N VAL A 26 -2.51 1.72 -13.76
CA VAL A 26 -1.30 2.52 -13.83
C VAL A 26 -0.26 1.72 -14.63
N MET A 27 0.35 2.33 -15.64
CA MET A 27 1.43 1.69 -16.39
C MET A 27 2.78 2.27 -15.94
N PRO A 28 3.72 1.44 -15.47
CA PRO A 28 5.08 1.89 -15.16
C PRO A 28 5.73 2.50 -16.40
N LEU A 29 6.33 3.68 -16.25
CA LEU A 29 7.10 4.31 -17.33
C LEU A 29 8.52 3.77 -17.42
N ASP A 30 9.09 3.41 -16.27
CA ASP A 30 10.47 2.94 -16.11
C ASP A 30 10.51 1.68 -15.25
N ASP A 31 11.43 0.76 -15.56
CA ASP A 31 11.74 -0.37 -14.68
C ASP A 31 12.59 0.10 -13.49
N LYS A 32 11.92 0.40 -12.37
CA LYS A 32 12.57 0.82 -11.13
C LYS A 32 12.86 -0.37 -10.22
N TYR A 33 14.13 -0.53 -9.84
CA TYR A 33 14.56 -1.53 -8.85
C TYR A 33 14.44 -1.06 -7.40
N SER A 34 14.26 0.23 -7.16
CA SER A 34 14.18 0.81 -5.81
C SER A 34 13.09 1.88 -5.78
N ILE A 35 12.35 1.92 -4.67
CA ILE A 35 11.23 2.84 -4.47
C ILE A 35 11.59 3.77 -3.31
N THR A 36 11.49 5.07 -3.56
CA THR A 36 11.75 6.11 -2.56
C THR A 36 10.60 6.21 -1.55
N ARG A 37 10.87 6.83 -0.40
CA ARG A 37 9.84 7.11 0.62
C ARG A 37 8.65 7.87 0.03
N ASN A 38 8.90 8.90 -0.80
CA ASN A 38 7.84 9.74 -1.35
C ASN A 38 6.97 8.98 -2.35
N GLU A 39 7.55 8.08 -3.13
CA GLU A 39 6.79 7.19 -4.02
C GLU A 39 5.90 6.24 -3.22
N LEU A 40 6.38 5.68 -2.11
CA LEU A 40 5.56 4.84 -1.23
C LEU A 40 4.43 5.64 -0.55
N LEU A 41 4.68 6.91 -0.19
CA LEU A 41 3.64 7.81 0.32
C LEU A 41 2.59 8.12 -0.75
N ASP A 42 3.01 8.35 -2.00
CA ASP A 42 2.09 8.56 -3.12
C ASP A 42 1.29 7.27 -3.40
N GLN A 43 1.89 6.08 -3.29
CA GLN A 43 1.17 4.81 -3.39
C GLN A 43 0.15 4.62 -2.25
N LEU A 44 0.47 5.02 -1.02
CA LEU A 44 -0.47 5.02 0.10
C LEU A 44 -1.64 5.96 -0.15
N ALA A 45 -1.37 7.18 -0.62
CA ALA A 45 -2.39 8.16 -0.96
C ALA A 45 -3.30 7.66 -2.09
N TYR A 46 -2.73 7.02 -3.11
CA TYR A 46 -3.47 6.40 -4.19
C TYR A 46 -4.39 5.28 -3.70
N ALA A 47 -3.88 4.35 -2.88
CA ALA A 47 -4.68 3.26 -2.33
C ALA A 47 -5.86 3.79 -1.49
N MET A 48 -5.62 4.75 -0.61
CA MET A 48 -6.66 5.29 0.28
C MET A 48 -7.61 6.28 -0.41
N GLY A 49 -7.31 6.71 -1.64
CA GLY A 49 -8.06 7.75 -2.35
C GLY A 49 -9.53 7.39 -2.57
N GLY A 50 -9.84 6.13 -2.90
CA GLY A 50 -11.21 5.66 -3.08
C GLY A 50 -12.02 5.74 -1.79
N ARG A 51 -11.45 5.27 -0.67
CA ARG A 51 -12.06 5.35 0.65
C ARG A 51 -12.35 6.79 1.09
N VAL A 52 -11.38 7.68 0.90
CA VAL A 52 -11.52 9.10 1.24
C VAL A 52 -12.58 9.78 0.37
N ALA A 53 -12.63 9.45 -0.93
CA ALA A 53 -13.67 9.95 -1.82
C ALA A 53 -15.07 9.52 -1.38
N GLU A 54 -15.24 8.26 -0.94
CA GLU A 54 -16.52 7.79 -0.41
C GLU A 54 -16.95 8.57 0.83
N GLU A 55 -16.03 8.81 1.76
CA GLU A 55 -16.30 9.51 3.00
C GLU A 55 -16.66 10.99 2.78
N ILE A 56 -15.98 11.64 1.82
CA ILE A 56 -16.24 13.06 1.48
C ILE A 56 -17.57 13.23 0.73
N VAL A 57 -17.89 12.32 -0.20
CA VAL A 57 -19.05 12.50 -1.10
C VAL A 57 -20.32 11.85 -0.56
N PHE A 58 -20.22 10.63 -0.02
CA PHE A 58 -21.38 9.85 0.41
C PHE A 58 -21.58 9.88 1.92
N HIS A 59 -20.57 10.27 2.70
CA HIS A 59 -20.59 10.31 4.17
C HIS A 59 -20.94 8.98 4.87
N ASP A 60 -21.07 7.90 4.10
CA ASP A 60 -21.35 6.55 4.56
C ASP A 60 -20.36 5.58 3.90
N PRO A 61 -19.30 5.18 4.62
CA PRO A 61 -18.23 4.39 4.04
C PRO A 61 -18.66 2.95 3.76
N THR A 62 -18.27 2.41 2.60
CA THR A 62 -18.65 1.05 2.20
C THR A 62 -17.58 0.00 2.54
N THR A 63 -17.93 -1.28 2.38
CA THR A 63 -17.00 -2.41 2.46
C THR A 63 -16.15 -2.59 1.18
N GLY A 64 -16.43 -1.81 0.12
CA GLY A 64 -15.72 -1.88 -1.16
C GLY A 64 -14.24 -1.54 -1.06
N ALA A 65 -13.86 -0.68 -0.11
CA ALA A 65 -12.48 -0.24 0.12
C ALA A 65 -11.60 -1.24 0.89
N SER A 66 -12.10 -2.43 1.24
CA SER A 66 -11.38 -3.42 2.06
C SER A 66 -10.00 -3.79 1.48
N ASN A 67 -9.94 -4.07 0.18
CA ASN A 67 -8.70 -4.41 -0.52
C ASN A 67 -7.70 -3.25 -0.56
N ASP A 68 -8.19 -2.02 -0.63
CA ASP A 68 -7.33 -0.83 -0.65
C ASP A 68 -6.71 -0.57 0.73
N ILE A 69 -7.48 -0.78 1.80
CA ILE A 69 -7.00 -0.70 3.19
C ILE A 69 -5.95 -1.78 3.46
N GLU A 70 -6.17 -3.01 2.99
CA GLU A 70 -5.21 -4.11 3.13
C GLU A 70 -3.88 -3.78 2.45
N LYS A 71 -3.93 -3.30 1.21
CA LYS A 71 -2.74 -2.88 0.46
C LYS A 71 -2.02 -1.71 1.14
N ALA A 72 -2.75 -0.69 1.56
CA ALA A 72 -2.17 0.47 2.25
C ALA A 72 -1.50 0.03 3.55
N THR A 73 -2.15 -0.83 4.32
CA THR A 73 -1.60 -1.37 5.58
C THR A 73 -0.32 -2.16 5.32
N ALA A 74 -0.29 -3.01 4.29
CA ALA A 74 0.89 -3.77 3.93
C ALA A 74 2.08 -2.87 3.55
N ILE A 75 1.84 -1.82 2.74
CA ILE A 75 2.85 -0.84 2.36
C ILE A 75 3.38 -0.10 3.60
N ALA A 76 2.48 0.43 4.43
CA ALA A 76 2.85 1.17 5.64
C ALA A 76 3.64 0.30 6.61
N ARG A 77 3.24 -0.96 6.80
CA ARG A 77 3.99 -1.93 7.60
C ARG A 77 5.40 -2.09 7.06
N ARG A 78 5.58 -2.39 5.78
CA ARG A 78 6.91 -2.57 5.17
C ARG A 78 7.78 -1.33 5.25
N MET A 79 7.21 -0.14 5.07
CA MET A 79 7.91 1.13 5.26
C MET A 79 8.54 1.22 6.66
N VAL A 80 7.79 0.82 7.69
CA VAL A 80 8.24 0.90 9.08
C VAL A 80 9.15 -0.27 9.45
N THR A 81 8.81 -1.49 9.06
CA THR A 81 9.46 -2.71 9.55
C THR A 81 10.62 -3.19 8.69
N GLU A 82 10.56 -3.02 7.37
CA GLU A 82 11.58 -3.53 6.46
C GLU A 82 12.53 -2.44 5.99
N PHE A 83 12.00 -1.24 5.71
CA PHE A 83 12.76 -0.17 5.09
C PHE A 83 13.29 0.89 6.07
N GLY A 84 12.96 0.80 7.35
CA GLY A 84 13.40 1.76 8.36
C GLY A 84 12.92 3.20 8.07
N MET A 85 11.80 3.35 7.36
CA MET A 85 11.21 4.65 6.99
C MET A 85 10.30 5.17 8.11
N SER A 86 10.73 5.09 9.36
CA SER A 86 10.07 5.71 10.51
C SER A 86 11.09 6.52 11.30
N ALA A 87 10.83 7.82 11.49
CA ALA A 87 11.74 8.70 12.23
C ALA A 87 11.86 8.30 13.71
N THR A 88 10.77 7.79 14.29
CA THR A 88 10.72 7.36 15.69
C THR A 88 11.50 6.07 15.95
N ILE A 89 11.49 5.15 14.97
CA ILE A 89 12.13 3.83 15.09
C ILE A 89 13.57 3.88 14.57
N GLY A 90 13.84 4.71 13.56
CA GLY A 90 15.12 4.81 12.88
C GLY A 90 15.31 3.77 11.77
N ALA A 91 16.50 3.76 11.18
CA ALA A 91 16.89 2.90 10.07
C ALA A 91 17.22 1.47 10.55
N VAL A 92 16.25 0.81 11.16
CA VAL A 92 16.37 -0.56 11.67
C VAL A 92 15.31 -1.46 11.05
N LYS A 93 15.68 -2.72 10.80
CA LYS A 93 14.75 -3.74 10.34
C LYS A 93 14.06 -4.39 11.54
N LEU A 94 12.76 -4.14 11.69
CA LEU A 94 11.92 -4.72 12.73
C LEU A 94 11.25 -6.00 12.23
N GLY A 95 11.84 -7.13 12.56
CA GLY A 95 11.27 -8.44 12.26
C GLY A 95 12.37 -9.46 12.02
N SER A 96 12.28 -10.60 12.71
CA SER A 96 12.98 -11.79 12.26
C SER A 96 12.33 -12.23 10.95
N ALA A 97 13.13 -12.65 9.96
CA ALA A 97 12.56 -13.37 8.83
C ALA A 97 11.66 -14.49 9.41
N SER A 98 10.39 -14.48 9.03
CA SER A 98 9.43 -15.55 9.32
C SER A 98 9.87 -16.83 8.61
N GLY A 99 11.01 -17.39 9.02
CA GLY A 99 11.75 -18.41 8.28
C GLY A 99 12.48 -19.41 9.18
N GLU A 100 12.81 -19.07 10.44
CA GLU A 100 13.23 -20.06 11.42
C GLU A 100 12.57 -19.79 12.77
N VAL A 101 11.40 -20.37 12.97
CA VAL A 101 10.92 -20.67 14.32
C VAL A 101 11.86 -21.75 14.86
N PHE A 102 12.88 -21.35 15.62
CA PHE A 102 13.74 -22.30 16.32
C PHE A 102 12.89 -22.99 17.40
N LEU A 103 12.41 -24.20 17.08
CA LEU A 103 11.57 -25.08 17.92
C LEU A 103 12.20 -25.46 19.29
N GLY A 104 13.44 -25.04 19.57
CA GLY A 104 14.16 -25.39 20.79
C GLY A 104 13.99 -24.43 21.98
N ARG A 105 13.16 -23.39 21.89
CA ARG A 105 13.04 -22.37 22.97
C ARG A 105 11.87 -22.58 23.96
N ASP A 106 10.91 -23.44 23.65
CA ASP A 106 9.77 -23.74 24.54
C ASP A 106 9.81 -25.15 25.18
N MET A 107 10.97 -25.82 25.16
CA MET A 107 11.21 -27.07 25.91
C MET A 107 12.31 -26.89 26.96
N GLY A 108 12.08 -26.00 27.93
CA GLY A 108 12.90 -25.80 29.11
C GLY A 108 12.08 -25.37 30.31
#